data_AF-A0A924NJ29-F1
#
_entry.id   AF-A0A924NJ29-F1
#
_cell.length_a   1.000
_cell.length_b   1.000
_cell.length_c   1.000
_cell.angle_alpha   90.00
_cell.angle_beta   90.00
_cell.angle_gamma   90.00
#
_symmetry.space_group_name_H-M   'P 1'
#
loop_
_entity.id
_entity.type
_entity.pdbx_description
1 polymer ?
#
loop_
_entity_poly.entity_id
_entity_poly.type
_entity_poly.pdbx_seq_one_letter_code
_entity_poly.pdbx_strand_id
1 'polypeptide(L)' 'MQRGGAGARGGVVSEVEGVPVEARERAAELAVVIEENAFRYYVLAAPTLADGEYDALLGDLTALEERYPTLRTPDSPTQK' A
#
# COMPACT_ATOMS: atom_id res chain seq x y z
N MET A 1 26.89 -30.40 -27.50
CA MET A 1 27.11 -28.97 -27.20
C MET A 1 26.57 -28.10 -28.34
N GLN A 2 25.55 -27.26 -28.11
CA GLN A 2 25.45 -25.86 -28.55
C GLN A 2 24.09 -25.25 -28.15
N ARG A 3 24.16 -23.97 -27.76
CA ARG A 3 23.13 -23.15 -27.12
C ARG A 3 22.41 -22.28 -28.16
N GLY A 4 21.21 -21.82 -27.81
CA GLY A 4 20.49 -20.69 -28.43
C GLY A 4 19.01 -21.03 -28.57
N GLY A 5 18.05 -20.41 -27.88
CA GLY A 5 17.98 -19.07 -27.31
C GLY A 5 16.81 -18.36 -27.99
N ALA A 6 15.60 -18.49 -27.45
CA ALA A 6 14.44 -17.71 -27.88
C ALA A 6 13.44 -17.56 -26.74
N GLY A 7 13.35 -16.33 -26.23
CA GLY A 7 12.09 -15.69 -25.84
C GLY A 7 11.38 -16.20 -24.58
N ALA A 8 11.68 -15.57 -23.44
CA ALA A 8 10.65 -15.15 -22.49
C ALA A 8 11.21 -14.03 -21.58
N ARG A 9 11.11 -12.78 -22.05
CA ARG A 9 11.05 -11.65 -21.12
C ARG A 9 9.61 -11.58 -20.61
N GLY A 10 9.31 -12.32 -19.55
CA GLY A 10 8.07 -12.20 -18.79
C GLY A 10 8.47 -11.83 -17.36
N GLY A 11 7.97 -10.68 -16.88
CA GLY A 11 8.39 -10.03 -15.64
C GLY A 11 8.36 -10.96 -14.44
N VAL A 12 9.37 -10.78 -13.58
CA VAL A 12 9.52 -11.45 -12.29
C VAL A 12 8.47 -10.87 -11.35
N VAL A 13 7.22 -11.34 -11.43
CA VAL A 13 6.22 -11.04 -10.40
C VAL A 13 6.55 -11.87 -9.16
N SER A 14 7.30 -11.26 -8.24
CA SER A 14 7.70 -11.84 -6.96
C SER A 14 6.54 -11.77 -5.95
N GLU A 15 5.61 -12.70 -6.11
CA GLU A 15 4.50 -13.00 -5.20
C GLU A 15 5.04 -13.77 -4.00
N VAL A 16 5.41 -13.08 -2.92
CA VAL A 16 5.96 -13.77 -1.73
C VAL A 16 4.84 -14.25 -0.78
N GLU A 17 3.60 -13.76 -0.88
CA GLU A 17 2.46 -14.23 -0.05
C GLU A 17 1.08 -14.08 -0.73
N GLY A 18 0.95 -14.37 -2.03
CA GLY A 18 -0.33 -14.19 -2.74
C GLY A 18 -0.76 -12.72 -2.91
N VAL A 19 0.13 -11.79 -2.53
CA VAL A 19 -0.06 -10.34 -2.67
C VAL A 19 0.82 -9.85 -3.82
N PRO A 20 0.23 -9.20 -4.84
CA PRO A 20 0.99 -8.51 -5.88
C PRO A 20 1.93 -7.47 -5.29
N VAL A 21 3.11 -7.33 -5.90
CA VAL A 21 4.11 -6.35 -5.46
C VAL A 21 3.53 -4.94 -5.44
N GLU A 22 2.74 -4.60 -6.46
CA GLU A 22 2.09 -3.30 -6.64
C GLU A 22 1.07 -3.03 -5.53
N ALA A 23 0.34 -4.05 -5.07
CA ALA A 23 -0.61 -3.92 -3.98
C ALA A 23 0.11 -3.65 -2.64
N ARG A 24 1.22 -4.35 -2.40
CA ARG A 24 2.05 -4.14 -1.22
C ARG A 24 2.69 -2.75 -1.22
N GLU A 25 3.25 -2.32 -2.34
CA GLU A 25 3.84 -0.99 -2.50
C GLU A 25 2.79 0.10 -2.29
N ARG A 26 1.62 -0.05 -2.92
CA ARG A 26 0.52 0.90 -2.75
C ARG A 26 0.02 0.99 -1.31
N ALA A 27 -0.13 -0.14 -0.62
CA ALA A 27 -0.54 -0.15 0.78
C ALA A 27 0.49 0.57 1.67
N ALA A 28 1.79 0.33 1.43
CA ALA A 28 2.86 1.01 2.16
C ALA A 28 2.85 2.53 1.92
N GLU A 29 2.67 2.98 0.68
CA GLU A 29 2.55 4.40 0.34
C GLU A 29 1.36 5.06 1.04
N LEU A 30 0.18 4.43 0.96
CA LEU A 30 -1.03 4.92 1.61
C LEU A 30 -0.84 5.03 3.12
N ALA A 31 -0.27 4.01 3.75
CA ALA A 31 -0.02 4.02 5.19
C ALA A 31 0.86 5.21 5.59
N VAL A 32 1.97 5.46 4.88
CA VAL A 32 2.87 6.60 5.15
C VAL A 32 2.12 7.93 5.01
N VAL A 33 1.38 8.12 3.92
CA VAL A 33 0.66 9.38 3.67
C VAL A 33 -0.43 9.62 4.72
N ILE A 34 -1.18 8.58 5.09
CA ILE A 34 -2.22 8.67 6.11
C ILE A 34 -1.61 9.03 7.46
N GLU A 35 -0.52 8.37 7.87
CA GLU A 35 0.14 8.67 9.14
C GLU A 35 0.72 10.08 9.19
N GLU A 36 1.33 10.54 8.10
CA GLU A 36 1.88 11.88 8.01
C GLU A 36 0.77 12.95 8.13
N ASN A 37 -0.39 12.71 7.51
CA ASN A 37 -1.54 13.59 7.61
C ASN A 37 -2.24 13.51 8.98
N ALA A 38 -2.31 12.33 9.59
CA ALA A 38 -2.80 12.17 10.96
C ALA A 38 -1.90 12.96 11.93
N PHE A 39 -0.58 12.90 11.78
CA PHE A 39 0.35 13.71 12.57
C PHE A 39 0.13 15.21 12.36
N ARG A 40 -0.04 15.66 11.12
CA ARG A 40 -0.35 17.06 10.81
C ARG A 40 -1.65 17.52 11.45
N TYR A 41 -2.69 16.69 11.39
CA TYR A 41 -3.99 16.99 11.95
C TYR A 41 -3.96 17.04 13.49
N TYR A 42 -3.47 15.98 14.14
CA TYR A 42 -3.57 15.83 15.60
C TYR A 42 -2.43 16.50 16.38
N VAL A 43 -1.22 16.56 15.83
CA VAL A 43 -0.04 17.05 16.56
C VAL A 43 0.33 18.47 16.16
N LEU A 44 0.34 18.75 14.84
CA LEU A 44 0.76 20.06 14.35
C LEU A 44 -0.40 21.06 14.25
N ALA A 45 -1.65 20.61 14.36
CA ALA A 45 -2.84 21.40 14.10
C ALA A 45 -2.77 22.15 12.75
N ALA A 46 -2.17 21.50 11.75
CA ALA A 46 -1.88 22.07 10.43
C ALA A 46 -2.28 21.07 9.32
N PRO A 47 -3.58 20.72 9.21
CA PRO A 47 -4.04 19.76 8.22
C PRO A 47 -3.76 20.27 6.79
N THR A 48 -3.26 19.37 5.95
CA THR A 48 -2.97 19.65 4.53
C THR A 48 -3.96 19.00 3.58
N LEU A 49 -4.79 18.08 4.07
CA LEU A 49 -5.86 17.42 3.33
C LEU A 49 -7.21 17.82 3.90
N ALA A 50 -8.23 17.89 3.04
CA ALA A 50 -9.61 17.94 3.48
C ALA A 50 -10.06 16.57 4.02
N ASP A 51 -11.05 16.56 4.91
CA ASP A 51 -11.56 15.33 5.54
C ASP A 51 -11.91 14.25 4.51
N GLY A 52 -12.61 14.62 3.43
CA GLY A 52 -12.98 13.68 2.37
C GLY A 52 -11.79 13.10 1.58
N GLU A 53 -10.68 13.83 1.48
CA GLU A 53 -9.45 13.30 0.87
C GLU A 53 -8.77 12.31 1.79
N TYR A 54 -8.73 12.61 3.10
CA TYR A 54 -8.20 11.69 4.10
C TYR A 54 -9.03 10.40 4.18
N ASP A 55 -10.36 10.52 4.20
CA ASP A 55 -11.30 9.39 4.20
C ASP A 55 -11.13 8.51 2.96
N ALA A 56 -10.90 9.12 1.79
CA ALA A 56 -10.64 8.38 0.55
C ALA A 56 -9.35 7.55 0.63
N LEU A 57 -8.27 8.13 1.19
CA LEU A 57 -7.01 7.41 1.37
C LEU A 57 -7.16 6.21 2.34
N LEU A 58 -7.87 6.41 3.45
CA LEU A 58 -8.20 5.35 4.40
C LEU A 58 -9.06 4.26 3.77
N GLY A 59 -10.03 4.64 2.95
CA GLY A 59 -10.89 3.72 2.19
C GLY A 59 -10.09 2.87 1.21
N ASP A 60 -9.18 3.48 0.45
CA ASP A 60 -8.29 2.77 -0.48
C ASP A 60 -7.39 1.75 0.24
N LEU A 61 -6.80 2.13 1.37
CA LEU A 61 -5.96 1.23 2.16
C LEU A 61 -6.79 0.08 2.74
N THR A 62 -7.97 0.38 3.28
CA THR A 62 -8.90 -0.62 3.82
C THR A 62 -9.29 -1.63 2.73
N ALA A 63 -9.62 -1.16 1.53
CA ALA A 63 -9.98 -2.04 0.41
C ALA A 63 -8.82 -2.95 -0.02
N LEU A 64 -7.57 -2.47 0.04
CA LEU A 64 -6.38 -3.29 -0.22
C LEU A 64 -6.18 -4.36 0.85
N GLU A 65 -6.34 -4.00 2.12
CA GLU A 65 -6.21 -4.93 3.25
C GLU A 65 -7.35 -5.97 3.31
N GLU A 66 -8.56 -5.60 2.92
CA GLU A 66 -9.66 -6.55 2.77
C GLU A 66 -9.41 -7.54 1.65
N ARG A 67 -8.83 -7.07 0.54
CA ARG A 67 -8.46 -7.93 -0.60
C ARG A 67 -7.25 -8.82 -0.27
N TYR A 68 -6.29 -8.30 0.49
CA TYR A 68 -5.05 -8.96 0.86
C TYR A 68 -4.86 -8.91 2.38
N PRO A 69 -5.47 -9.85 3.13
CA PRO A 69 -5.47 -9.81 4.59
C PRO A 69 -4.08 -9.80 5.24
N THR A 70 -3.05 -10.28 4.55
CA THR A 70 -1.66 -10.23 5.03
C THR A 70 -1.07 -8.83 5.04
N LEU A 71 -1.66 -7.86 4.31
CA LEU A 71 -1.28 -6.44 4.37
C LEU A 71 -1.79 -5.73 5.63
N ARG A 72 -2.81 -6.29 6.29
CA ARG A 72 -3.43 -5.72 7.49
C ARG A 72 -2.56 -6.01 8.72
N THR A 73 -1.56 -5.17 8.95
CA THR A 73 -0.67 -5.27 10.11
C THR A 73 -1.25 -4.56 11.34
N PRO A 74 -0.83 -4.92 12.57
CA PRO A 74 -1.24 -4.21 13.79
C PRO A 74 -0.87 -2.72 13.80
N ASP A 75 0.19 -2.34 13.09
CA ASP A 75 0.66 -0.96 13.01
C ASP A 75 -0.04 -0.15 11.91
N SER A 76 -0.88 -0.80 11.09
CA SER A 76 -1.58 -0.10 10.00
C SER A 76 -2.50 0.99 10.55
N PRO A 77 -2.57 2.17 9.91
CA PRO A 77 -3.45 3.25 10.34
C PRO A 77 -4.95 2.88 10.29
N THR A 78 -5.34 1.80 9.60
CA THR A 78 -6.71 1.27 9.62
C THR A 78 -7.06 0.53 10.92
N GLN A 79 -6.09 0.29 11.82
CA GLN A 79 -6.29 -0.39 13.11
C GLN A 79 -6.39 0.57 14.32
N LYS A 80 -6.26 1.88 14.10
CA LYS A 80 -6.31 2.90 15.17
C LYS A 80 -7.72 3.33 15.52
#